data_AF-A0A918CX77-F1
#
_entry.id   AF-A0A918CX77-F1
#
_cell.length_a   1.000
_cell.length_b   1.000
_cell.length_c   1.000
_cell.angle_alpha   90.00
_cell.angle_beta   90.00
_cell.angle_gamma   90.00
#
_symmetry.space_group_name_H-M   'P 1'
#
loop_
_entity.id
_entity.type
_entity.pdbx_description
1 polymer ?
#
loop_
_entity_poly.entity_id
_entity_poly.type
_entity_poly.pdbx_seq_one_letter_code
_entity_poly.pdbx_strand_id
1 'polypeptide(L)'
;MRLIHPFHPRCGEDFEFLERLNSWRGDVVLVLDEQGRRCSFPVEWTDMAPADVFVEEAGGVCPFRTEDLVRLADLVAGLRDGVGGIAP
;
A
#
# COMPACT_ATOMS: atom_id res chain seq x y z
N MET A 1 2.75 -9.85 11.43
CA MET A 1 2.97 -9.08 10.20
C MET A 1 2.61 -7.65 10.49
N ARG A 2 3.49 -6.70 10.19
CA ARG A 2 3.27 -5.28 10.47
C ARG A 2 2.88 -4.51 9.22
N LEU A 3 1.94 -3.59 9.36
CA LEU A 3 1.63 -2.64 8.29
C LEU A 3 2.62 -1.47 8.34
N ILE A 4 3.38 -1.25 7.27
CA ILE A 4 4.49 -0.28 7.23
C ILE A 4 4.23 0.89 6.28
N HIS A 5 3.14 0.88 5.50
CA HIS A 5 2.87 1.95 4.55
C HIS A 5 2.53 3.27 5.27
N PRO A 6 3.32 4.35 5.08
CA PRO A 6 3.28 5.55 5.94
C PRO A 6 1.98 6.34 5.85
N PHE A 7 1.24 6.22 4.74
CA PHE A 7 -0.03 6.91 4.55
C PHE A 7 -1.26 6.05 4.88
N HIS A 8 -1.07 4.81 5.30
CA HIS A 8 -2.21 4.00 5.75
C HIS A 8 -2.59 4.38 7.18
N PRO A 9 -3.88 4.60 7.51
CA PRO A 9 -4.30 5.00 8.86
C PRO A 9 -3.87 4.04 9.99
N ARG A 10 -3.64 2.79 9.63
CA ARG A 10 -3.23 1.69 10.53
C ARG A 10 -1.72 1.40 10.50
N CYS A 11 -0.93 2.32 9.97
CA CYS A 11 0.53 2.14 9.90
C CYS A 11 1.11 1.92 11.31
N GLY A 12 2.00 0.94 11.44
CA GLY A 12 2.61 0.52 12.71
C GLY A 12 1.83 -0.56 13.46
N GLU A 13 0.60 -0.89 13.05
CA GLU A 13 -0.17 -1.97 13.66
C GLU A 13 0.35 -3.36 13.24
N ASP A 14 0.30 -4.30 14.19
CA ASP A 14 0.60 -5.71 13.98
C ASP A 14 -0.69 -6.51 13.76
N PHE A 15 -0.60 -7.49 12.86
CA PHE A 15 -1.69 -8.39 12.49
C PHE A 15 -1.24 -9.84 12.51
N GLU A 16 -2.19 -10.74 12.75
CA GLU A 16 -1.99 -12.18 12.59
C GLU A 16 -2.06 -12.54 11.11
N PHE A 17 -0.98 -13.08 10.57
CA PHE A 17 -0.90 -13.51 9.16
C PHE A 17 -1.62 -14.85 8.97
N LEU A 18 -2.45 -14.94 7.92
CA LEU A 18 -3.11 -16.18 7.52
C LEU A 18 -2.48 -16.77 6.25
N GLU A 19 -2.53 -16.02 5.15
CA GLU A 19 -2.06 -16.49 3.85
C GLU A 19 -1.68 -15.34 2.91
N ARG A 20 -0.82 -15.62 1.93
CA ARG A 20 -0.51 -14.73 0.80
C ARG A 20 -1.13 -15.32 -0.46
N LEU A 21 -1.84 -14.51 -1.22
CA LEU A 21 -2.53 -14.97 -2.42
C LEU A 21 -2.47 -13.92 -3.53
N ASN A 22 -2.50 -14.40 -4.77
CA ASN A 22 -2.67 -13.54 -5.92
C ASN A 22 -4.16 -13.28 -6.13
N SER A 23 -4.59 -12.05 -5.88
CA SER A 23 -5.98 -11.60 -6.04
C SER A 23 -6.13 -10.79 -7.32
N TRP A 24 -7.38 -10.44 -7.66
CA TRP A 24 -7.64 -9.47 -8.75
C TRP A 24 -7.02 -8.09 -8.49
N ARG A 25 -6.70 -7.76 -7.24
CA ARG A 25 -6.00 -6.52 -6.85
C ARG A 25 -4.48 -6.66 -6.89
N GLY A 26 -3.97 -7.83 -7.28
CA GLY A 26 -2.56 -8.18 -7.20
C GLY A 26 -2.23 -9.03 -5.97
N ASP A 27 -0.95 -9.02 -5.61
CA ASP A 27 -0.38 -9.83 -4.56
C ASP A 27 -0.71 -9.26 -3.16
N VAL A 28 -1.49 -10.02 -2.39
CA VAL A 28 -2.05 -9.56 -1.12
C VAL A 28 -1.79 -10.56 0.00
N VAL A 29 -1.78 -10.05 1.22
CA VAL A 29 -1.75 -10.83 2.46
C VAL A 29 -3.09 -10.74 3.16
N LEU A 30 -3.61 -11.88 3.59
CA LEU A 30 -4.84 -12.03 4.34
C LEU A 30 -4.48 -12.16 5.82
N VAL A 31 -5.12 -11.35 6.66
CA VAL A 31 -4.78 -11.23 8.08
C VAL A 31 -6.00 -11.12 8.98
N LEU A 32 -5.81 -11.35 10.27
CA LEU A 32 -6.79 -11.03 11.32
C LEU A 32 -6.38 -9.76 12.06
N ASP A 33 -7.36 -8.88 12.30
CA ASP A 33 -7.19 -7.77 13.23
C ASP A 33 -7.36 -8.22 14.69
N GLU A 34 -7.14 -7.30 15.64
CA GLU A 34 -7.28 -7.56 17.08
C GLU A 34 -8.68 -8.03 17.50
N GLN A 35 -9.71 -7.80 16.67
CA GLN A 35 -11.08 -8.26 16.90
C GLN A 35 -11.37 -9.60 16.20
N GLY A 36 -10.37 -10.25 15.62
CA GLY A 36 -10.50 -11.51 14.88
C GLY A 36 -11.20 -11.36 13.53
N ARG A 37 -11.32 -10.14 12.99
CA ARG A 37 -11.93 -9.90 11.69
C ARG A 37 -10.90 -10.05 10.59
N ARG A 38 -11.29 -10.70 9.50
CA ARG A 38 -10.45 -10.84 8.31
C ARG A 38 -10.36 -9.53 7.53
N CYS A 39 -9.15 -9.13 7.20
CA CYS A 39 -8.86 -8.07 6.25
C CYS A 39 -7.69 -8.47 5.33
N SER A 40 -7.48 -7.72 4.25
CA SER A 40 -6.37 -7.93 3.35
C SER A 40 -5.65 -6.64 3.03
N PHE A 41 -4.34 -6.74 2.85
CA PHE A 41 -3.47 -5.63 2.46
C PHE A 41 -2.60 -6.04 1.27
N PRO A 42 -2.25 -5.10 0.37
CA PRO A 42 -1.16 -5.31 -0.59
C PRO A 42 0.12 -5.74 0.14
N VAL A 43 0.86 -6.71 -0.40
CA VAL A 43 2.14 -7.14 0.20
C VAL A 43 3.09 -5.97 0.37
N GLU A 44 3.15 -5.08 -0.62
CA GLU A 44 3.97 -3.85 -0.63
C GLU A 44 3.68 -2.88 0.52
N TRP A 45 2.59 -3.06 1.27
CA TRP A 45 2.26 -2.24 2.44
C TRP A 45 2.73 -2.84 3.76
N THR A 46 3.31 -4.04 3.74
CA THR A 46 3.65 -4.79 4.95
C THR A 46 5.15 -5.07 5.04
N ASP A 47 5.61 -5.42 6.23
CA ASP A 47 6.98 -5.86 6.49
C ASP A 47 7.38 -7.18 5.78
N MET A 48 6.45 -7.78 5.03
CA MET A 48 6.72 -8.96 4.19
C MET A 48 7.12 -8.61 2.75
N ALA A 49 7.00 -7.33 2.35
CA ALA A 49 7.51 -6.89 1.06
C ALA A 49 9.05 -6.99 1.03
N PRO A 50 9.64 -7.33 -0.12
CA PRO A 50 11.08 -7.11 -0.30
C PRO A 50 11.36 -5.62 -0.10
N ALA A 51 12.47 -5.32 0.56
CA ALA A 51 12.85 -3.94 0.78
C ALA A 51 13.11 -3.22 -0.55
N ASP A 52 12.61 -1.98 -0.69
CA ASP A 52 12.97 -1.13 -1.82
C ASP A 52 14.33 -0.49 -1.53
N VAL A 53 15.31 -0.79 -2.38
CA VAL A 53 16.70 -0.33 -2.24
C VAL A 53 16.77 1.20 -2.09
N PHE A 54 15.94 1.96 -2.81
CA PHE A 54 15.95 3.42 -2.68
C PHE A 54 15.45 3.86 -1.30
N VAL A 55 14.38 3.24 -0.79
CA VAL A 55 13.80 3.59 0.50
C VAL A 55 14.74 3.23 1.65
N GLU A 56 15.45 2.10 1.54
CA GLU A 56 16.49 1.71 2.51
C GLU A 56 17.64 2.72 2.53
N GLU A 57 18.20 3.05 1.37
CA GLU A 57 19.29 4.03 1.25
C GLU A 57 18.86 5.44 1.70
N ALA A 58 17.58 5.77 1.53
CA ALA A 58 17.00 7.02 2.01
C ALA A 58 16.80 7.07 3.53
N GLY A 59 16.99 5.97 4.28
CA GLY A 59 16.96 5.98 5.74
C GLY A 59 15.68 6.55 6.37
N GLY A 60 14.54 6.43 5.68
CA GLY A 60 13.24 6.92 6.15
C GLY A 60 13.00 8.43 5.99
N VAL A 61 13.93 9.22 5.44
CA VAL A 61 13.69 10.65 5.13
C VAL A 61 13.05 10.86 3.76
N CYS A 62 13.09 9.87 2.86
CA CYS A 62 12.51 9.97 1.52
C CYS A 62 11.74 8.68 1.16
N PRO A 63 10.42 8.64 1.40
CA PRO A 63 9.63 7.43 1.15
C PRO A 63 9.33 7.17 -0.34
N PHE A 64 9.59 8.12 -1.23
CA PHE A 64 9.30 8.01 -2.68
C PHE A 64 10.39 8.67 -3.51
N ARG A 65 10.63 8.14 -4.71
CA ARG A 65 11.49 8.82 -5.68
C ARG A 65 10.74 10.02 -6.27
N THR A 66 11.48 10.98 -6.81
CA THR A 66 10.87 12.13 -7.49
C THR A 66 9.98 11.69 -8.66
N GLU A 67 10.37 10.63 -9.39
CA GLU A 67 9.56 10.04 -10.47
C GLU A 67 8.20 9.53 -9.99
N ASP A 68 8.15 8.90 -8.81
CA ASP A 68 6.90 8.40 -8.22
C ASP A 68 5.96 9.55 -7.87
N LEU A 69 6.50 10.65 -7.32
CA LEU A 69 5.74 11.84 -6.98
C LEU A 69 5.18 12.56 -8.21
N VAL A 70 5.97 12.65 -9.30
CA VAL A 70 5.50 13.20 -10.58
C VAL A 70 4.38 12.34 -11.14
N ARG A 71 4.56 11.01 -11.18
CA ARG A 71 3.52 10.08 -11.64
C ARG A 71 2.25 10.18 -10.80
N LEU A 72 2.38 10.30 -9.48
CA LEU A 72 1.23 10.50 -8.60
C LEU A 72 0.49 11.82 -8.92
N ALA A 73 1.22 12.91 -9.17
CA ALA A 73 0.63 14.18 -9.54
C ALA A 73 -0.19 14.06 -10.85
N ASP A 74 0.34 13.37 -11.85
CA ASP A 74 -0.35 13.11 -13.12
C ASP A 74 -1.64 12.29 -12.91
N LEU A 75 -1.58 11.25 -12.08
CA LEU A 75 -2.76 10.43 -11.74
C LEU A 75 -3.84 11.26 -11.02
N VAL A 76 -3.43 12.11 -10.07
CA VAL A 76 -4.36 13.00 -9.34
C VAL A 76 -4.97 14.04 -10.28
N ALA A 77 -4.20 14.60 -11.21
CA ALA A 77 -4.71 15.51 -12.23
C ALA A 77 -5.77 14.80 -13.09
N GLY A 78 -5.46 13.60 -13.59
CA GLY A 78 -6.42 12.80 -14.37
C GLY A 78 -7.70 12.46 -13.60
N LEU A 79 -7.62 12.18 -12.29
CA LEU A 79 -8.80 11.94 -11.45
C LEU A 79 -9.65 13.21 -11.24
N ARG A 80 -9.01 14.37 -11.11
CA ARG A 80 -9.70 15.67 -10.99
C ARG A 80 -10.42 16.06 -12.27
N ASP A 81 -9.76 15.82 -13.40
CA ASP A 81 -10.31 16.09 -14.73
C ASP A 81 -11.37 15.04 -15.14
N GLY A 82 -11.38 13.88 -14.47
CA GLY A 82 -12.21 12.71 -14.77
C GLY A 82 -13.46 12.49 -13.92
N VAL A 83 -13.85 13.40 -13.01
CA VAL A 83 -15.21 13.35 -12.40
C VAL A 83 -16.22 13.95 -13.40
N GLY A 84 -16.40 13.23 -14.50
CA GLY A 84 -17.23 13.62 -15.64
C GLY A 84 -17.66 12.44 -16.51
N GLY A 85 -17.78 11.24 -15.94
CA GLY A 85 -18.32 10.11 -16.70
C GLY A 85 -18.09 8.75 -16.08
N ILE A 86 -18.94 8.37 -15.12
CA ILE A 86 -19.40 6.99 -15.05
C ILE A 86 -20.85 7.03 -15.55
N ALA A 87 -21.02 6.76 -16.83
CA ALA A 87 -22.30 6.32 -17.39
C ALA A 87 -22.37 4.77 -17.27
N PRO A 88 -23.58 4.18 -17.17
CA PRO A 88 -23.85 2.90 -16.52
C PRO A 88 -23.35 1.66 -17.27
#